data_AF-A0A5J4J1V7-F1
#
_entry.id   AF-A0A5J4J1V7-F1
#
_cell.length_a   1.000
_cell.length_b   1.000
_cell.length_c   1.000
_cell.angle_alpha   90.00
_cell.angle_beta   90.00
_cell.angle_gamma   90.00
#
_symmetry.space_group_name_H-M   'P 1'
#
loop_
_entity.id
_entity.type
_entity.pdbx_description
1 polymer ?
#
loop_
_entity_poly.entity_id
_entity_poly.type
_entity_poly.pdbx_seq_one_letter_code
_entity_poly.pdbx_strand_id
1 'polypeptide(L)'
;MRLFIFLVTAFFFFNNTSAQTEVVLEKGSNKSIQDAVDQIQKKGNRYGTIVLRDNILVREKLNIPVTIDLVFENWSKLVIDHSTEVIIKGKITSNGKHIFITEKNHNLKIHNQDIVPEWFGICSYQNNSEIDDDPFLSRAIRACVEGGTVLLRGIEYRISNTVLVDTKTIHIKGNNVNYFPAEGPSNNLTVVNPNLDVLFEIKQPGVVISYLNFTGYNGKKEYLTKGGKSKATALNFIRSIPTNPNYPDPVKDVDALVTNCGFLNFKNCIYGEGTNLKIIDNHFVASYIGVNLQEAKYINAKGDTLTNPNFRGHVIDRNRFHSMGGFFQDEFLNDAACIKIIAAKGHFFPDPYHKNPESYFVSGFYNQITNNYSDDSKTFFEGSVDRTKIDNNVILSSTDTAIKAYGGIYGTISNNLIDGSFTWNPNKLYPRCEEGNPSNPKNCDETSSFPQGHGIRVRYADHISITNNQVINKRQHGIYIERSRNSTIHSNTIMNFNRQAYIRPAVNGKYQTISTGDLKNFDGIHIECTSTRDGTAGYNIENSVQGNVISMPLSPINTDAPVGRYGIYVGDGDSSNFIKNNAITSVRMVQGIKIKTQGMPCER
;
A
#
# COMPACT_ATOMS: atom_id res chain seq x y z
N MET A 1 -28.16 -91.69 33.04
CA MET A 1 -28.51 -91.33 31.65
C MET A 1 -28.99 -89.88 31.68
N ARG A 2 -28.22 -88.94 31.10
CA ARG A 2 -28.46 -87.49 31.18
C ARG A 2 -29.34 -87.04 30.01
N LEU A 3 -30.38 -86.26 30.30
CA LEU A 3 -31.24 -85.56 29.34
C LEU A 3 -30.85 -84.07 29.37
N PHE A 4 -30.46 -83.53 28.22
CA PHE A 4 -30.13 -82.10 28.02
C PHE A 4 -31.26 -81.45 27.24
N ILE A 5 -31.82 -80.35 27.77
CA ILE A 5 -32.79 -79.49 27.09
C ILE A 5 -32.08 -78.16 26.80
N PHE A 6 -32.02 -77.77 25.52
CA PHE A 6 -31.56 -76.46 25.06
C PHE A 6 -32.76 -75.52 24.90
N LEU A 7 -32.71 -74.35 25.54
CA LEU A 7 -33.64 -73.25 25.35
C LEU A 7 -32.95 -72.21 24.43
N VAL A 8 -33.49 -71.99 23.23
CA VAL A 8 -33.03 -70.93 22.30
C VAL A 8 -34.05 -69.80 22.35
N THR A 9 -33.62 -68.63 22.84
CA THR A 9 -34.41 -67.39 22.83
C THR A 9 -34.10 -66.62 21.54
N ALA A 10 -35.09 -66.52 20.65
CA ALA A 10 -35.00 -65.71 19.44
C ALA A 10 -35.32 -64.23 19.76
N PHE A 11 -34.33 -63.35 19.64
CA PHE A 11 -34.53 -61.89 19.64
C PHE A 11 -34.96 -61.44 18.23
N PHE A 12 -36.21 -61.03 18.06
CA PHE A 12 -36.66 -60.30 16.88
C PHE A 12 -36.33 -58.82 17.03
N PHE A 13 -35.31 -58.33 16.30
CA PHE A 13 -35.13 -56.91 16.03
C PHE A 13 -36.14 -56.49 14.95
N PHE A 14 -37.25 -55.87 15.35
CA PHE A 14 -38.06 -55.09 14.41
C PHE A 14 -37.34 -53.78 14.12
N ASN A 15 -36.64 -53.70 12.97
CA ASN A 15 -36.23 -52.44 12.37
C ASN A 15 -37.48 -51.70 11.87
N ASN A 16 -38.18 -51.02 12.78
CA ASN A 16 -39.12 -49.97 12.39
C ASN A 16 -38.30 -48.75 11.95
N THR A 17 -37.92 -48.71 10.68
CA THR A 17 -37.50 -47.47 10.02
C THR A 17 -38.72 -46.57 9.91
N SER A 18 -39.05 -45.85 10.98
CA SER A 18 -40.02 -44.76 10.91
C SER A 18 -39.51 -43.78 9.87
N ALA A 19 -40.25 -43.62 8.77
CA ALA A 19 -39.88 -42.71 7.69
C ALA A 19 -39.62 -41.31 8.28
N GLN A 20 -38.37 -40.84 8.22
CA GLN A 20 -38.05 -39.47 8.61
C GLN A 20 -38.87 -38.53 7.73
N THR A 21 -39.59 -37.60 8.36
CA THR A 21 -40.32 -36.56 7.60
C THR A 21 -39.33 -35.47 7.23
N GLU A 22 -39.13 -35.29 5.93
CA GLU A 22 -38.37 -34.18 5.37
C GLU A 22 -39.33 -33.04 4.97
N VAL A 23 -39.01 -31.81 5.37
CA VAL A 23 -39.71 -30.59 4.95
C VAL A 23 -38.69 -29.66 4.30
N VAL A 24 -38.85 -29.39 3.01
CA VAL A 24 -37.96 -28.50 2.25
C VAL A 24 -38.55 -27.09 2.23
N LEU A 25 -37.78 -26.11 2.69
CA LEU A 25 -38.10 -24.69 2.66
C LEU A 25 -37.29 -24.01 1.54
N GLU A 26 -37.95 -23.80 0.41
CA GLU A 26 -37.37 -23.08 -0.74
C GLU A 26 -37.17 -21.59 -0.44
N LYS A 27 -38.04 -20.98 0.37
CA LYS A 27 -37.96 -19.61 0.92
C LYS A 27 -38.71 -19.58 2.24
N GLY A 28 -38.45 -18.60 3.11
CA GLY A 28 -39.24 -18.51 4.32
C GLY A 28 -38.92 -17.37 5.28
N SER A 29 -39.70 -17.36 6.35
CA SER A 29 -39.49 -16.55 7.55
C SER A 29 -39.41 -17.46 8.77
N ASN A 30 -39.28 -16.87 9.95
CA ASN A 30 -39.39 -17.58 11.21
C ASN A 30 -40.62 -18.49 11.30
N LYS A 31 -41.77 -18.00 10.81
CA LYS A 31 -43.02 -18.76 10.77
C LYS A 31 -42.92 -20.01 9.90
N SER A 32 -42.19 -19.95 8.78
CA SER A 32 -42.00 -21.10 7.89
C SER A 32 -41.25 -22.24 8.57
N ILE A 33 -40.24 -21.91 9.39
CA ILE A 33 -39.52 -22.92 10.17
C ILE A 33 -40.42 -23.47 11.27
N GLN A 34 -41.17 -22.62 11.97
CA GLN A 34 -42.09 -23.08 13.03
C GLN A 34 -43.22 -23.95 12.48
N ASP A 35 -43.81 -23.59 11.34
CA ASP A 35 -44.83 -24.39 10.66
C ASP A 35 -44.26 -25.76 10.23
N ALA A 36 -43.01 -25.81 9.77
CA ALA A 36 -42.31 -27.06 9.45
C ALA A 36 -42.06 -27.92 10.70
N VAL A 37 -41.65 -27.31 11.82
CA VAL A 37 -41.51 -27.99 13.12
C VAL A 37 -42.85 -28.60 13.55
N ASP A 38 -43.92 -27.80 13.53
CA ASP A 38 -45.25 -28.23 13.91
C ASP A 38 -45.78 -29.34 12.99
N GLN A 39 -45.49 -29.25 11.68
CA GLN A 39 -45.87 -30.28 10.70
C GLN A 39 -45.19 -31.61 10.98
N ILE A 40 -43.89 -31.61 11.29
CA ILE A 40 -43.14 -32.82 11.64
C ILE A 40 -43.72 -33.45 12.92
N GLN A 41 -43.98 -32.63 13.94
CA GLN A 41 -44.49 -33.09 15.24
C GLN A 41 -45.94 -33.61 15.15
N LYS A 42 -46.83 -32.97 14.39
CA LYS A 42 -48.23 -33.37 14.23
C LYS A 42 -48.41 -34.72 13.54
N LYS A 43 -47.47 -35.13 12.68
CA LYS A 43 -47.52 -36.42 11.99
C LYS A 43 -47.20 -37.62 12.90
N GLY A 44 -47.02 -37.41 14.20
CA GLY A 44 -46.64 -38.46 15.16
C GLY A 44 -45.20 -38.95 14.97
N ASN A 45 -44.48 -38.38 14.01
CA ASN A 45 -43.07 -38.66 13.77
C ASN A 45 -42.26 -37.93 14.83
N ARG A 46 -41.57 -38.72 15.66
CA ARG A 46 -40.70 -38.15 16.68
C ARG A 46 -39.51 -37.43 16.06
N TYR A 47 -39.07 -37.82 14.85
CA TYR A 47 -37.89 -37.28 14.19
C TYR A 47 -38.19 -36.75 12.78
N GLY A 48 -37.51 -35.68 12.38
CA GLY A 48 -37.61 -35.14 11.02
C GLY A 48 -36.46 -34.22 10.64
N THR A 49 -36.45 -33.81 9.38
CA THR A 49 -35.40 -32.98 8.78
C THR A 49 -36.05 -31.76 8.13
N ILE A 50 -35.55 -30.57 8.43
CA ILE A 50 -35.92 -29.33 7.75
C ILE A 50 -34.75 -28.95 6.85
N VAL A 51 -34.99 -28.93 5.53
CA VAL A 51 -33.98 -28.57 4.52
C VAL A 51 -34.20 -27.12 4.10
N LEU A 52 -33.21 -26.26 4.32
CA LEU A 52 -33.25 -24.84 3.94
C LEU A 52 -32.52 -24.65 2.61
N ARG A 53 -33.19 -24.09 1.59
CA ARG A 53 -32.58 -23.83 0.26
C ARG A 53 -32.35 -22.36 -0.05
N ASP A 54 -32.84 -21.45 0.79
CA ASP A 54 -32.62 -20.01 0.69
C ASP A 54 -32.43 -19.40 2.09
N ASN A 55 -32.03 -18.14 2.14
CA ASN A 55 -31.83 -17.38 3.37
C ASN A 55 -33.17 -17.20 4.12
N ILE A 56 -33.17 -17.50 5.41
CA ILE A 56 -34.33 -17.28 6.28
C ILE A 56 -34.00 -16.21 7.31
N LEU A 57 -34.83 -15.17 7.35
CA LEU A 57 -34.79 -14.13 8.37
C LEU A 57 -35.68 -14.51 9.57
N VAL A 58 -35.06 -14.56 10.75
CA VAL A 58 -35.63 -14.94 12.04
C VAL A 58 -35.79 -13.68 12.89
N ARG A 59 -37.02 -13.18 13.01
CA ARG A 59 -37.35 -11.96 13.78
C ARG A 59 -38.04 -12.22 15.12
N GLU A 60 -38.32 -13.48 15.43
CA GLU A 60 -39.06 -13.88 16.62
C GLU A 60 -38.42 -15.13 17.22
N LYS A 61 -38.74 -15.44 18.48
CA LYS A 61 -38.16 -16.58 19.18
C LYS A 61 -38.36 -17.87 18.36
N LEU A 62 -37.27 -18.59 18.11
CA LEU A 62 -37.27 -19.84 17.35
C LEU A 62 -36.70 -20.96 18.22
N ASN A 63 -37.43 -22.08 18.33
CA ASN A 63 -37.00 -23.22 19.14
C ASN A 63 -37.07 -24.50 18.31
N ILE A 64 -35.91 -25.04 17.95
CA ILE A 64 -35.78 -26.27 17.19
C ILE A 64 -35.54 -27.42 18.18
N PRO A 65 -36.48 -28.37 18.31
CA PRO A 65 -36.37 -29.46 19.28
C PRO A 65 -35.25 -30.44 18.94
N VAL A 66 -34.82 -31.24 19.92
CA VAL A 66 -33.72 -32.22 19.79
C VAL A 66 -33.94 -33.26 18.69
N THR A 67 -35.18 -33.45 18.29
CA THR A 67 -35.55 -34.47 17.33
C THR A 67 -35.65 -33.99 15.88
N ILE A 68 -35.39 -32.70 15.63
CA ILE A 68 -35.45 -32.12 14.29
C ILE A 68 -34.06 -31.74 13.83
N ASP A 69 -33.63 -32.29 12.71
CA ASP A 69 -32.38 -31.91 12.07
C ASP A 69 -32.60 -30.71 11.16
N LEU A 70 -31.72 -29.72 11.26
CA LEU A 70 -31.65 -28.61 10.31
C LEU A 70 -30.56 -28.90 9.29
N VAL A 71 -30.97 -29.09 8.04
CA VAL A 71 -30.08 -29.24 6.89
C VAL A 71 -30.12 -27.95 6.11
N PHE A 72 -28.96 -27.45 5.75
CA PHE A 72 -28.83 -26.26 4.92
C PHE A 72 -28.26 -26.70 3.57
N GLU A 73 -28.91 -26.28 2.50
CA GLU A 73 -28.52 -26.50 1.10
C GLU A 73 -28.32 -25.15 0.41
N ASN A 74 -27.65 -25.18 -0.76
CA ASN A 74 -27.54 -24.04 -1.67
C ASN A 74 -27.06 -22.73 -1.03
N TRP A 75 -26.20 -22.81 0.00
CA TRP A 75 -25.65 -21.64 0.69
C TRP A 75 -26.70 -20.80 1.45
N SER A 76 -27.82 -21.43 1.83
CA SER A 76 -28.82 -20.81 2.71
C SER A 76 -28.20 -20.33 4.02
N LYS A 77 -28.68 -19.18 4.49
CA LYS A 77 -28.27 -18.54 5.74
C LYS A 77 -29.44 -18.47 6.71
N LEU A 78 -29.16 -18.56 8.01
CA LEU A 78 -30.11 -18.18 9.04
C LEU A 78 -29.72 -16.79 9.54
N VAL A 79 -30.50 -15.78 9.19
CA VAL A 79 -30.26 -14.37 9.59
C VAL A 79 -31.11 -14.10 10.82
N ILE A 80 -30.49 -13.80 11.96
CA ILE A 80 -31.19 -13.61 13.23
C ILE A 80 -31.28 -12.11 13.52
N ASP A 81 -32.49 -11.58 13.68
CA ASP A 81 -32.75 -10.17 13.95
C ASP A 81 -32.33 -9.77 15.38
N HIS A 82 -32.02 -8.49 15.55
CA HIS A 82 -31.66 -7.88 16.83
C HIS A 82 -32.74 -8.21 17.89
N SER A 83 -32.35 -8.75 19.05
CA SER A 83 -33.20 -9.21 20.17
C SER A 83 -33.81 -10.63 20.11
N THR A 84 -33.62 -11.38 19.02
CA THR A 84 -34.27 -12.69 18.87
C THR A 84 -33.49 -13.83 19.56
N GLU A 85 -34.13 -14.57 20.47
CA GLU A 85 -33.59 -15.83 21.03
C GLU A 85 -33.86 -16.99 20.07
N VAL A 86 -32.79 -17.66 19.64
CA VAL A 86 -32.86 -18.87 18.82
C VAL A 86 -32.23 -20.01 19.60
N ILE A 87 -33.00 -21.05 19.88
CA ILE A 87 -32.54 -22.24 20.59
C ILE A 87 -32.61 -23.42 19.63
N ILE A 88 -31.47 -24.01 19.31
CA ILE A 88 -31.38 -25.19 18.48
C ILE A 88 -30.91 -26.35 19.36
N LYS A 89 -31.84 -27.24 19.69
CA LYS A 89 -31.55 -28.49 20.39
C LYS A 89 -31.32 -29.63 19.40
N GLY A 90 -31.83 -29.52 18.18
CA GLY A 90 -31.62 -30.49 17.11
C GLY A 90 -30.19 -30.53 16.58
N LYS A 91 -29.88 -31.51 15.72
CA LYS A 91 -28.59 -31.56 15.02
C LYS A 91 -28.64 -30.64 13.82
N ILE A 92 -27.55 -29.92 13.57
CA ILE A 92 -27.38 -29.13 12.35
C ILE A 92 -26.45 -29.90 11.43
N THR A 93 -27.01 -30.46 10.37
CA THR A 93 -26.22 -31.17 9.37
C THR A 93 -25.88 -30.19 8.26
N SER A 94 -24.66 -29.68 8.32
CA SER A 94 -24.08 -28.74 7.37
C SER A 94 -22.87 -29.41 6.72
N ASN A 95 -22.69 -29.23 5.42
CA ASN A 95 -21.48 -29.60 4.68
C ASN A 95 -20.29 -28.64 4.93
N GLY A 96 -20.25 -27.95 6.09
CA GLY A 96 -19.18 -27.03 6.51
C GLY A 96 -19.26 -25.62 5.90
N LYS A 97 -20.42 -25.21 5.38
CA LYS A 97 -20.55 -24.01 4.50
C LYS A 97 -21.65 -23.00 4.87
N HIS A 98 -22.20 -23.02 6.10
CA HIS A 98 -23.37 -22.20 6.45
C HIS A 98 -23.07 -21.14 7.50
N ILE A 99 -23.77 -20.00 7.41
CA ILE A 99 -23.49 -18.81 8.23
C ILE A 99 -24.78 -18.38 8.93
N PHE A 100 -24.72 -18.36 10.25
CA PHE A 100 -25.59 -17.64 11.17
C PHE A 100 -25.16 -16.18 11.22
N ILE A 101 -25.94 -15.29 10.62
CA ILE A 101 -25.64 -13.86 10.73
C ILE A 101 -26.27 -13.36 12.02
N THR A 102 -25.41 -12.92 12.94
CA THR A 102 -25.78 -12.48 14.28
C THR A 102 -24.95 -11.25 14.64
N GLU A 103 -25.53 -10.29 15.34
CA GLU A 103 -24.78 -9.20 15.96
C GLU A 103 -23.99 -9.71 17.19
N LYS A 104 -23.07 -8.88 17.70
CA LYS A 104 -22.17 -9.20 18.81
C LYS A 104 -22.99 -9.47 20.09
N ASN A 105 -22.81 -10.63 20.76
CA ASN A 105 -23.51 -11.11 21.98
C ASN A 105 -24.90 -11.75 21.77
N HIS A 106 -25.10 -12.60 20.77
CA HIS A 106 -26.41 -13.19 20.50
C HIS A 106 -26.89 -14.27 21.49
N ASN A 107 -28.21 -14.34 21.61
CA ASN A 107 -29.00 -15.37 22.30
C ASN A 107 -29.13 -16.68 21.50
N LEU A 108 -28.23 -16.98 20.55
CA LEU A 108 -28.22 -18.26 19.83
C LEU A 108 -27.61 -19.33 20.73
N LYS A 109 -28.39 -20.35 21.10
CA LYS A 109 -27.94 -21.48 21.91
C LYS A 109 -28.06 -22.77 21.11
N ILE A 110 -26.93 -23.45 20.91
CA ILE A 110 -26.87 -24.77 20.25
C ILE A 110 -26.42 -25.79 21.29
N HIS A 111 -27.27 -26.77 21.62
CA HIS A 111 -27.10 -27.60 22.83
C HIS A 111 -26.39 -28.93 22.63
N ASN A 112 -26.24 -29.42 21.39
CA ASN A 112 -25.84 -30.81 21.11
C ASN A 112 -24.70 -30.95 20.11
N GLN A 113 -23.94 -29.87 19.85
CA GLN A 113 -22.81 -29.88 18.94
C GLN A 113 -21.91 -28.66 19.19
N ASP A 114 -20.65 -28.77 18.80
CA ASP A 114 -19.71 -27.66 18.85
C ASP A 114 -20.12 -26.54 17.90
N ILE A 115 -19.88 -25.30 18.34
CA ILE A 115 -20.11 -24.09 17.56
C ILE A 115 -18.86 -23.84 16.73
N VAL A 116 -18.96 -23.91 15.40
CA VAL A 116 -17.82 -23.61 14.51
C VAL A 116 -17.79 -22.11 14.15
N PRO A 117 -16.63 -21.43 14.24
CA PRO A 117 -16.51 -19.98 14.04
C PRO A 117 -17.04 -19.46 12.70
N GLU A 118 -16.89 -20.24 11.64
CA GLU A 118 -17.31 -19.95 10.25
C GLU A 118 -18.80 -19.61 10.15
N TRP A 119 -19.57 -20.01 11.17
CA TRP A 119 -20.97 -19.70 11.30
C TRP A 119 -21.26 -18.24 11.59
N PHE A 120 -20.34 -17.41 12.08
CA PHE A 120 -20.71 -16.08 12.61
C PHE A 120 -20.06 -14.89 11.89
N GLY A 121 -19.45 -15.13 10.72
CA GLY A 121 -18.51 -14.15 10.14
C GLY A 121 -17.24 -13.95 10.98
N ILE A 122 -17.00 -14.82 11.97
CA ILE A 122 -15.77 -14.86 12.76
C ILE A 122 -14.90 -15.96 12.17
N CYS A 123 -13.77 -15.60 11.57
CA CYS A 123 -12.77 -16.58 11.17
C CYS A 123 -11.75 -16.71 12.30
N SER A 124 -12.04 -17.54 13.31
CA SER A 124 -11.05 -17.91 14.33
C SER A 124 -10.51 -19.29 14.04
N TYR A 125 -9.57 -19.36 13.09
CA TYR A 125 -8.85 -20.58 12.79
C TYR A 125 -7.41 -20.43 13.26
N GLN A 126 -6.95 -21.36 14.10
CA GLN A 126 -5.58 -21.40 14.59
C GLN A 126 -4.96 -22.68 14.03
N ASN A 127 -4.28 -22.54 12.90
CA ASN A 127 -3.72 -23.72 12.25
C ASN A 127 -2.33 -24.03 12.77
N ASN A 128 -2.17 -25.19 13.43
CA ASN A 128 -0.87 -25.81 13.65
C ASN A 128 -0.49 -26.79 12.52
N SER A 129 -1.29 -26.86 11.44
CA SER A 129 -1.10 -27.77 10.31
C SER A 129 -0.73 -27.04 9.01
N GLU A 130 -0.20 -27.76 8.03
CA GLU A 130 0.22 -27.22 6.71
C GLU A 130 -0.96 -26.87 5.77
N ILE A 131 -2.19 -26.78 6.28
CA ILE A 131 -3.38 -26.53 5.46
C ILE A 131 -3.46 -25.05 5.05
N ASP A 132 -3.84 -24.81 3.80
CA ASP A 132 -4.09 -23.47 3.24
C ASP A 132 -5.42 -22.89 3.72
N ASP A 133 -5.39 -21.62 4.15
CA ASP A 133 -6.50 -20.90 4.78
C ASP A 133 -7.35 -20.10 3.78
N ASP A 134 -6.88 -19.89 2.55
CA ASP A 134 -7.61 -19.12 1.53
C ASP A 134 -9.03 -19.63 1.23
N PRO A 135 -9.35 -20.94 1.24
CA PRO A 135 -10.71 -21.39 1.02
C PRO A 135 -11.64 -21.02 2.17
N PHE A 136 -11.14 -21.02 3.41
CA PHE A 136 -11.91 -20.66 4.61
C PHE A 136 -12.16 -19.16 4.66
N LEU A 137 -11.12 -18.37 4.40
CA LEU A 137 -11.21 -16.91 4.37
C LEU A 137 -12.14 -16.43 3.25
N SER A 138 -12.01 -17.00 2.05
CA SER A 138 -12.90 -16.71 0.92
C SER A 138 -14.36 -17.09 1.20
N ARG A 139 -14.61 -18.11 2.03
CA ARG A 139 -15.96 -18.46 2.49
C ARG A 139 -16.48 -17.44 3.50
N ALA A 140 -15.69 -17.07 4.49
CA ALA A 140 -16.06 -16.09 5.51
C ALA A 140 -16.34 -14.69 4.92
N ILE A 141 -15.62 -14.30 3.87
CA ILE A 141 -15.85 -13.03 3.17
C ILE A 141 -17.17 -13.04 2.40
N ARG A 142 -17.41 -14.06 1.54
CA ARG A 142 -18.67 -14.19 0.79
C ARG A 142 -19.90 -14.41 1.67
N ALA A 143 -19.68 -14.94 2.86
CA ALA A 143 -20.69 -15.08 3.88
C ALA A 143 -21.18 -13.74 4.45
N CYS A 144 -20.26 -12.79 4.56
CA CYS A 144 -20.47 -11.50 5.19
C CYS A 144 -21.56 -10.72 4.44
N VAL A 145 -22.38 -9.98 5.17
CA VAL A 145 -23.37 -9.08 4.58
C VAL A 145 -22.73 -7.73 4.30
N GLU A 146 -23.33 -6.94 3.41
CA GLU A 146 -22.94 -5.54 3.19
C GLU A 146 -22.95 -4.78 4.53
N GLY A 147 -21.86 -4.08 4.87
CA GLY A 147 -21.65 -3.44 6.18
C GLY A 147 -21.19 -4.37 7.32
N GLY A 148 -21.13 -5.69 7.08
CA GLY A 148 -20.71 -6.68 8.08
C GLY A 148 -19.20 -6.68 8.35
N THR A 149 -18.79 -7.40 9.40
CA THR A 149 -17.37 -7.56 9.77
C THR A 149 -16.94 -9.03 9.71
N VAL A 150 -15.83 -9.29 9.03
CA VAL A 150 -15.06 -10.54 9.10
C VAL A 150 -13.95 -10.37 10.12
N LEU A 151 -14.03 -11.09 11.24
CA LEU A 151 -13.03 -11.00 12.31
C LEU A 151 -12.03 -12.17 12.23
N LEU A 152 -10.76 -11.86 11.99
CA LEU A 152 -9.64 -12.80 12.00
C LEU A 152 -9.06 -12.87 13.42
N ARG A 153 -9.00 -14.07 14.00
CA ARG A 153 -8.44 -14.31 15.35
C ARG A 153 -7.29 -15.31 15.39
N GLY A 154 -6.95 -15.88 14.25
CA GLY A 154 -5.83 -16.81 14.10
C GLY A 154 -4.49 -16.13 14.36
N ILE A 155 -3.51 -16.92 14.76
CA ILE A 155 -2.12 -16.46 14.88
C ILE A 155 -1.50 -16.32 13.48
N GLU A 156 -1.74 -17.28 12.60
CA GLU A 156 -1.23 -17.24 11.23
C GLU A 156 -2.30 -17.78 10.29
N TYR A 157 -2.35 -17.21 9.09
CA TYR A 157 -3.17 -17.64 7.97
C TYR A 157 -2.24 -17.88 6.77
N ARG A 158 -2.15 -19.14 6.33
CA ARG A 158 -1.33 -19.57 5.20
C ARG A 158 -2.14 -19.42 3.91
N ILE A 159 -1.72 -18.53 3.02
CA ILE A 159 -2.47 -18.19 1.80
C ILE A 159 -1.69 -18.69 0.58
N SER A 160 -2.24 -19.66 -0.14
CA SER A 160 -1.61 -20.20 -1.37
C SER A 160 -2.30 -19.69 -2.64
N ASN A 161 -3.57 -19.28 -2.55
CA ASN A 161 -4.34 -18.70 -3.66
C ASN A 161 -4.88 -17.30 -3.34
N THR A 162 -5.28 -16.56 -4.39
CA THR A 162 -5.91 -15.26 -4.26
C THR A 162 -7.24 -15.37 -3.52
N VAL A 163 -7.44 -14.53 -2.51
CA VAL A 163 -8.70 -14.38 -1.79
C VAL A 163 -9.48 -13.23 -2.42
N LEU A 164 -10.66 -13.56 -2.95
CA LEU A 164 -11.53 -12.60 -3.61
C LEU A 164 -12.40 -11.86 -2.58
N VAL A 165 -12.38 -10.53 -2.63
CA VAL A 165 -13.27 -9.65 -1.87
C VAL A 165 -14.30 -9.03 -2.81
N ASP A 166 -15.41 -9.76 -2.99
CA ASP A 166 -16.52 -9.43 -3.88
C ASP A 166 -17.77 -8.92 -3.16
N THR A 167 -17.70 -8.74 -1.84
CA THR A 167 -18.78 -8.19 -1.00
C THR A 167 -18.53 -6.71 -0.71
N LYS A 168 -19.55 -5.88 -0.93
CA LYS A 168 -19.48 -4.42 -0.77
C LYS A 168 -19.50 -4.03 0.70
N THR A 169 -18.81 -2.92 1.00
CA THR A 169 -18.76 -2.25 2.33
C THR A 169 -18.49 -3.17 3.53
N ILE A 170 -17.72 -4.23 3.34
CA ILE A 170 -17.35 -5.12 4.45
C ILE A 170 -16.13 -4.63 5.21
N HIS A 171 -16.03 -5.04 6.46
CA HIS A 171 -14.89 -4.77 7.32
C HIS A 171 -14.12 -6.07 7.56
N ILE A 172 -12.88 -6.18 7.07
CA ILE A 172 -11.98 -7.30 7.36
C ILE A 172 -11.03 -6.84 8.46
N LYS A 173 -11.15 -7.43 9.65
CA LYS A 173 -10.49 -6.94 10.85
C LYS A 173 -9.75 -8.04 11.58
N GLY A 174 -8.53 -7.77 12.06
CA GLY A 174 -7.86 -8.61 13.05
C GLY A 174 -7.98 -8.10 14.49
N ASN A 175 -7.30 -8.78 15.40
CA ASN A 175 -7.21 -8.41 16.82
C ASN A 175 -6.22 -7.25 17.08
N ASN A 176 -5.01 -7.28 16.51
CA ASN A 176 -3.96 -6.28 16.74
C ASN A 176 -2.86 -6.36 15.66
N VAL A 177 -2.04 -5.31 15.54
CA VAL A 177 -0.81 -5.27 14.75
C VAL A 177 0.40 -5.24 15.66
N ASN A 178 1.39 -6.06 15.34
CA ASN A 178 2.69 -6.04 15.98
C ASN A 178 3.70 -5.41 15.01
N TYR A 179 4.78 -4.85 15.56
CA TYR A 179 5.84 -4.24 14.75
C TYR A 179 6.51 -5.27 13.83
N PHE A 180 6.83 -6.46 14.38
CA PHE A 180 7.17 -7.65 13.61
C PHE A 180 6.10 -8.74 13.75
N PRO A 181 5.71 -9.41 12.65
CA PRO A 181 4.73 -10.51 12.70
C PRO A 181 5.10 -11.64 13.66
N ALA A 182 6.39 -11.84 13.94
CA ALA A 182 6.91 -12.88 14.83
C ALA A 182 6.79 -12.56 16.34
N GLU A 183 6.47 -11.32 16.72
CA GLU A 183 6.53 -10.87 18.13
C GLU A 183 5.24 -11.15 18.94
N GLY A 184 4.30 -11.95 18.43
CA GLY A 184 3.14 -12.38 19.21
C GLY A 184 2.00 -12.96 18.37
N PRO A 185 0.88 -13.37 19.01
CA PRO A 185 -0.29 -13.94 18.35
C PRO A 185 -0.97 -12.86 17.49
N SER A 186 -0.53 -12.71 16.26
CA SER A 186 -0.88 -11.56 15.42
C SER A 186 -1.37 -12.06 14.09
N ASN A 187 -2.60 -11.72 13.71
CA ASN A 187 -3.35 -12.23 12.55
C ASN A 187 -2.56 -12.03 11.24
N ASN A 188 -1.59 -12.91 10.99
CA ASN A 188 -0.58 -12.75 9.97
C ASN A 188 -0.98 -13.57 8.75
N LEU A 189 -1.31 -12.89 7.66
CA LEU A 189 -1.59 -13.51 6.38
C LEU A 189 -0.26 -13.71 5.63
N THR A 190 0.25 -14.94 5.68
CA THR A 190 1.52 -15.33 5.07
C THR A 190 1.29 -15.97 3.71
N VAL A 191 1.93 -15.44 2.67
CA VAL A 191 1.96 -16.07 1.35
C VAL A 191 2.86 -17.31 1.39
N VAL A 192 2.30 -18.49 1.10
CA VAL A 192 3.08 -19.75 1.04
C VAL A 192 3.37 -20.21 -0.38
N ASN A 193 2.67 -19.65 -1.38
CA ASN A 193 2.91 -19.90 -2.79
C ASN A 193 3.81 -18.80 -3.40
N PRO A 194 5.05 -19.10 -3.85
CA PRO A 194 5.95 -18.10 -4.43
C PRO A 194 5.45 -17.49 -5.74
N ASN A 195 4.48 -18.13 -6.39
CA ASN A 195 3.88 -17.67 -7.64
C ASN A 195 2.58 -16.90 -7.45
N LEU A 196 2.17 -16.62 -6.20
CA LEU A 196 0.99 -15.81 -5.94
C LEU A 196 1.25 -14.35 -6.32
N ASP A 197 0.48 -13.82 -7.26
CA ASP A 197 0.60 -12.41 -7.71
C ASP A 197 -0.20 -11.45 -6.82
N VAL A 198 -1.32 -11.90 -6.25
CA VAL A 198 -2.23 -11.07 -5.44
C VAL A 198 -2.77 -11.90 -4.28
N LEU A 199 -2.62 -11.40 -3.06
CA LEU A 199 -3.18 -12.01 -1.85
C LEU A 199 -4.67 -11.69 -1.73
N PHE A 200 -5.06 -10.43 -1.59
CA PHE A 200 -6.47 -9.99 -1.63
C PHE A 200 -6.78 -9.22 -2.92
N GLU A 201 -7.73 -9.73 -3.71
CA GLU A 201 -8.27 -9.02 -4.88
C GLU A 201 -9.61 -8.37 -4.51
N ILE A 202 -9.64 -7.04 -4.44
CA ILE A 202 -10.75 -6.26 -3.90
C ILE A 202 -11.49 -5.56 -5.03
N LYS A 203 -12.68 -6.08 -5.36
CA LYS A 203 -13.47 -5.64 -6.53
C LYS A 203 -14.60 -4.68 -6.19
N GLN A 204 -14.95 -4.55 -4.91
CA GLN A 204 -16.08 -3.76 -4.42
C GLN A 204 -15.66 -2.51 -3.64
N PRO A 205 -16.53 -1.49 -3.56
CA PRO A 205 -16.25 -0.27 -2.80
C PRO A 205 -16.49 -0.46 -1.31
N GLY A 206 -16.03 0.49 -0.51
CA GLY A 206 -16.39 0.56 0.90
C GLY A 206 -15.65 -0.42 1.80
N VAL A 207 -14.70 -1.19 1.26
CA VAL A 207 -14.00 -2.22 2.03
C VAL A 207 -13.06 -1.56 3.04
N VAL A 208 -13.19 -1.97 4.30
CA VAL A 208 -12.31 -1.53 5.40
C VAL A 208 -11.42 -2.70 5.80
N ILE A 209 -10.10 -2.51 5.76
CA ILE A 209 -9.12 -3.51 6.18
C ILE A 209 -8.35 -2.94 7.38
N SER A 210 -8.37 -3.64 8.51
CA SER A 210 -7.73 -3.12 9.72
C SER A 210 -7.19 -4.17 10.68
N TYR A 211 -6.16 -3.81 11.43
CA TYR A 211 -5.56 -4.64 12.49
C TYR A 211 -5.01 -5.99 12.00
N LEU A 212 -4.43 -6.03 10.80
CA LEU A 212 -3.88 -7.23 10.16
C LEU A 212 -2.40 -7.09 9.84
N ASN A 213 -1.68 -8.21 9.86
CA ASN A 213 -0.33 -8.30 9.34
C ASN A 213 -0.34 -9.09 8.03
N PHE A 214 0.42 -8.62 7.05
CA PHE A 214 0.63 -9.29 5.78
C PHE A 214 2.11 -9.59 5.63
N THR A 215 2.43 -10.83 5.28
CA THR A 215 3.80 -11.27 5.00
C THR A 215 3.86 -11.91 3.62
N GLY A 216 4.67 -11.33 2.72
CA GLY A 216 4.97 -11.91 1.42
C GLY A 216 5.74 -13.23 1.55
N TYR A 217 5.94 -13.91 0.42
CA TYR A 217 6.59 -15.23 0.43
C TYR A 217 8.00 -15.17 1.03
N ASN A 218 8.25 -15.97 2.06
CA ASN A 218 9.51 -15.99 2.82
C ASN A 218 10.26 -17.34 2.73
N GLY A 219 9.81 -18.27 1.88
CA GLY A 219 10.31 -19.65 1.86
C GLY A 219 11.75 -19.83 1.35
N LYS A 220 12.38 -18.79 0.76
CA LYS A 220 13.79 -18.83 0.37
C LYS A 220 14.49 -17.50 0.65
N LYS A 221 15.79 -17.57 0.99
CA LYS A 221 16.65 -16.40 1.29
C LYS A 221 16.64 -15.33 0.18
N GLU A 222 16.44 -15.74 -1.07
CA GLU A 222 16.37 -14.83 -2.21
C GLU A 222 15.15 -13.90 -2.18
N TYR A 223 14.06 -14.24 -1.49
CA TYR A 223 12.88 -13.38 -1.34
C TYR A 223 12.98 -12.40 -0.16
N LEU A 224 14.07 -12.46 0.61
CA LEU A 224 14.40 -11.49 1.66
C LEU A 224 15.01 -10.19 1.10
N THR A 225 15.05 -10.01 -0.22
CA THR A 225 15.56 -8.80 -0.90
C THR A 225 14.57 -7.63 -0.84
N LYS A 226 13.98 -7.39 0.34
CA LYS A 226 13.08 -6.26 0.60
C LYS A 226 11.95 -6.18 -0.43
N GLY A 227 11.36 -7.32 -0.79
CA GLY A 227 10.28 -7.42 -1.77
C GLY A 227 10.68 -7.33 -3.25
N GLY A 228 11.94 -7.02 -3.61
CA GLY A 228 12.34 -6.82 -5.02
C GLY A 228 12.17 -8.04 -5.92
N LYS A 229 12.25 -9.24 -5.35
CA LYS A 229 11.98 -10.52 -6.06
C LYS A 229 10.59 -11.08 -5.78
N SER A 230 9.82 -10.43 -4.90
CA SER A 230 8.43 -10.83 -4.65
C SER A 230 7.59 -10.54 -5.89
N LYS A 231 6.61 -11.40 -6.17
CA LYS A 231 5.56 -11.12 -7.18
C LYS A 231 4.29 -10.57 -6.54
N ALA A 232 4.07 -10.95 -5.28
CA ALA A 232 2.83 -10.73 -4.59
C ALA A 232 2.54 -9.25 -4.33
N THR A 233 1.27 -8.89 -4.51
CA THR A 233 0.63 -7.69 -4.01
C THR A 233 -0.27 -8.06 -2.84
N ALA A 234 -0.16 -7.40 -1.69
CA ALA A 234 -0.96 -7.80 -0.53
C ALA A 234 -2.43 -7.42 -0.72
N LEU A 235 -2.70 -6.14 -0.99
CA LEU A 235 -4.05 -5.62 -1.22
C LEU A 235 -4.14 -5.01 -2.62
N ASN A 236 -4.99 -5.58 -3.47
CA ASN A 236 -5.16 -5.17 -4.86
C ASN A 236 -6.58 -4.62 -5.09
N PHE A 237 -6.72 -3.29 -5.01
CA PHE A 237 -7.99 -2.59 -5.24
C PHE A 237 -8.16 -2.31 -6.74
N ILE A 238 -8.64 -3.32 -7.48
CA ILE A 238 -8.97 -3.20 -8.90
C ILE A 238 -10.45 -3.46 -9.08
N ARG A 239 -11.15 -2.45 -9.57
CA ARG A 239 -12.59 -2.51 -9.84
C ARG A 239 -12.83 -3.38 -11.07
N SER A 240 -13.85 -4.23 -11.01
CA SER A 240 -14.27 -4.97 -12.20
C SER A 240 -14.69 -3.97 -13.26
N ILE A 241 -14.04 -4.02 -14.43
CA ILE A 241 -14.47 -3.24 -15.59
C ILE A 241 -15.91 -3.66 -15.90
N PRO A 242 -16.89 -2.73 -15.93
CA PRO A 242 -18.25 -3.08 -16.29
C PRO A 242 -18.24 -3.81 -17.64
N THR A 243 -18.79 -5.02 -17.67
CA THR A 243 -18.91 -5.79 -18.93
C THR A 243 -20.03 -5.27 -19.82
N ASN A 244 -20.90 -4.40 -19.29
CA ASN A 244 -21.98 -3.78 -20.03
C ASN A 244 -21.56 -2.41 -20.59
N PRO A 245 -21.30 -2.29 -21.91
CA PRO A 245 -20.91 -1.03 -22.54
C PRO A 245 -21.98 0.07 -22.44
N ASN A 246 -23.23 -0.28 -22.10
CA ASN A 246 -24.33 0.67 -21.96
C ASN A 246 -24.43 1.31 -20.56
N TYR A 247 -23.66 0.83 -19.58
CA TYR A 247 -23.51 1.48 -18.27
C TYR A 247 -22.05 1.89 -18.09
N PRO A 248 -21.62 2.93 -18.83
CA PRO A 248 -20.21 3.30 -18.97
C PRO A 248 -19.70 4.10 -17.78
N ASP A 249 -20.35 4.05 -16.61
CA ASP A 249 -19.77 4.67 -15.42
C ASP A 249 -18.82 3.64 -14.82
N PRO A 250 -17.51 3.65 -15.16
CA PRO A 250 -16.58 2.79 -14.47
C PRO A 250 -16.70 3.14 -13.01
N VAL A 251 -16.96 2.15 -12.17
CA VAL A 251 -16.99 2.38 -10.73
C VAL A 251 -15.58 2.76 -10.33
N LYS A 252 -15.28 4.06 -10.37
CA LYS A 252 -13.96 4.65 -10.11
C LYS A 252 -13.72 4.81 -8.61
N ASP A 253 -14.81 4.86 -7.85
CA ASP A 253 -14.75 5.07 -6.41
C ASP A 253 -14.36 3.74 -5.75
N VAL A 254 -13.16 3.73 -5.17
CA VAL A 254 -12.69 2.62 -4.33
C VAL A 254 -13.35 2.76 -2.96
N ASP A 255 -13.47 3.98 -2.44
CA ASP A 255 -14.10 4.32 -1.15
C ASP A 255 -13.67 3.38 -0.01
N ALA A 256 -12.39 3.01 0.02
CA ALA A 256 -11.87 2.04 0.95
C ALA A 256 -10.94 2.68 1.99
N LEU A 257 -10.78 1.97 3.10
CA LEU A 257 -9.88 2.37 4.18
C LEU A 257 -8.98 1.19 4.54
N VAL A 258 -7.67 1.40 4.51
CA VAL A 258 -6.68 0.49 5.07
C VAL A 258 -6.02 1.18 6.26
N THR A 259 -6.18 0.62 7.45
CA THR A 259 -5.67 1.26 8.66
C THR A 259 -5.17 0.31 9.73
N ASN A 260 -4.12 0.72 10.45
CA ASN A 260 -3.51 -0.13 11.47
C ASN A 260 -3.19 -1.51 10.90
N CYS A 261 -2.45 -1.58 9.79
CA CYS A 261 -1.98 -2.82 9.18
C CYS A 261 -0.44 -2.83 9.07
N GLY A 262 0.16 -4.02 9.15
CA GLY A 262 1.58 -4.26 8.91
C GLY A 262 1.81 -4.99 7.59
N PHE A 263 2.83 -4.59 6.82
CA PHE A 263 3.16 -5.20 5.54
C PHE A 263 4.65 -5.49 5.43
N LEU A 264 5.01 -6.73 5.07
CA LEU A 264 6.40 -7.19 4.98
C LEU A 264 6.67 -7.98 3.69
N ASN A 265 7.78 -7.70 3.00
CA ASN A 265 8.29 -8.46 1.86
C ASN A 265 7.35 -8.59 0.64
N PHE A 266 6.57 -7.56 0.32
CA PHE A 266 5.76 -7.54 -0.91
C PHE A 266 6.40 -6.77 -2.05
N LYS A 267 5.98 -7.08 -3.28
CA LYS A 267 6.27 -6.24 -4.45
C LYS A 267 5.50 -4.91 -4.34
N ASN A 268 4.20 -5.02 -4.10
CA ASN A 268 3.36 -3.89 -3.72
C ASN A 268 2.62 -4.26 -2.43
N CYS A 269 2.70 -3.47 -1.38
CA CYS A 269 1.87 -3.74 -0.21
C CYS A 269 0.41 -3.40 -0.54
N ILE A 270 0.17 -2.20 -1.09
CA ILE A 270 -1.15 -1.76 -1.53
C ILE A 270 -1.06 -1.28 -2.98
N TYR A 271 -1.83 -1.90 -3.85
CA TYR A 271 -2.08 -1.43 -5.22
C TYR A 271 -3.53 -0.97 -5.35
N GLY A 272 -3.76 0.15 -6.04
CA GLY A 272 -5.12 0.62 -6.30
C GLY A 272 -5.28 1.33 -7.64
N GLU A 273 -6.40 1.06 -8.31
CA GLU A 273 -6.85 1.77 -9.50
C GLU A 273 -8.17 2.50 -9.19
N GLY A 274 -8.19 3.84 -9.27
CA GLY A 274 -9.41 4.63 -9.06
C GLY A 274 -9.25 5.85 -8.13
N THR A 275 -10.19 6.04 -7.21
CA THR A 275 -10.31 7.24 -6.34
C THR A 275 -10.69 6.89 -4.90
N ASN A 276 -10.50 7.84 -3.99
CA ASN A 276 -10.99 7.82 -2.61
C ASN A 276 -10.47 6.65 -1.72
N LEU A 277 -9.27 6.12 -2.02
CA LEU A 277 -8.60 5.16 -1.13
C LEU A 277 -7.84 5.88 -0.01
N LYS A 278 -8.17 5.56 1.25
CA LYS A 278 -7.49 6.06 2.44
C LYS A 278 -6.56 5.00 3.02
N ILE A 279 -5.32 5.38 3.29
CA ILE A 279 -4.25 4.51 3.80
C ILE A 279 -3.65 5.23 5.01
N ILE A 280 -4.04 4.82 6.21
CA ILE A 280 -3.80 5.61 7.43
C ILE A 280 -3.26 4.75 8.57
N ASP A 281 -2.25 5.21 9.30
CA ASP A 281 -1.72 4.53 10.49
C ASP A 281 -1.20 3.10 10.19
N ASN A 282 -0.56 2.89 9.03
CA ASN A 282 0.00 1.58 8.65
C ASN A 282 1.53 1.53 8.76
N HIS A 283 2.07 0.32 8.79
CA HIS A 283 3.51 0.06 8.81
C HIS A 283 3.93 -0.78 7.60
N PHE A 284 4.84 -0.24 6.80
CA PHE A 284 5.40 -0.89 5.61
C PHE A 284 6.88 -1.18 5.84
N VAL A 285 7.28 -2.44 5.74
CA VAL A 285 8.63 -2.90 6.08
C VAL A 285 9.21 -3.72 4.94
N ALA A 286 10.48 -3.45 4.60
CA ALA A 286 11.28 -4.29 3.71
C ALA A 286 10.49 -4.76 2.47
N SER A 287 9.81 -3.83 1.81
CA SER A 287 9.00 -4.10 0.63
C SER A 287 9.47 -3.24 -0.53
N TYR A 288 9.10 -3.62 -1.75
CA TYR A 288 9.58 -2.92 -2.94
C TYR A 288 8.81 -1.61 -3.15
N ILE A 289 7.47 -1.69 -3.14
CA ILE A 289 6.59 -0.53 -3.17
C ILE A 289 5.58 -0.62 -2.03
N GLY A 290 5.46 0.44 -1.23
CA GLY A 290 4.49 0.49 -0.13
C GLY A 290 3.07 0.71 -0.67
N VAL A 291 2.88 1.84 -1.33
CA VAL A 291 1.59 2.24 -1.92
C VAL A 291 1.81 2.54 -3.40
N ASN A 292 1.01 1.92 -4.29
CA ASN A 292 1.08 2.11 -5.74
C ASN A 292 -0.32 2.39 -6.28
N LEU A 293 -0.57 3.64 -6.68
CA LEU A 293 -1.89 4.09 -7.12
C LEU A 293 -1.84 4.58 -8.56
N GLN A 294 -2.85 4.20 -9.35
CA GLN A 294 -2.96 4.54 -10.77
C GLN A 294 -4.40 4.90 -11.19
N GLU A 295 -4.53 5.59 -12.32
CA GLU A 295 -5.82 5.89 -12.93
C GLU A 295 -6.62 4.60 -13.22
N ALA A 296 -7.91 4.60 -12.94
CA ALA A 296 -8.78 3.48 -13.29
C ALA A 296 -8.87 3.31 -14.81
N LYS A 297 -8.71 2.07 -15.28
CA LYS A 297 -8.87 1.72 -16.69
C LYS A 297 -10.33 1.34 -16.96
N TYR A 298 -10.84 1.70 -18.14
CA TYR A 298 -12.15 1.27 -18.61
C TYR A 298 -12.12 0.93 -20.09
N ILE A 299 -13.03 0.07 -20.53
CA ILE A 299 -13.18 -0.31 -21.94
C ILE A 299 -14.33 0.50 -22.52
N ASN A 300 -14.09 1.27 -23.58
CA ASN A 300 -15.14 2.02 -24.27
C ASN A 300 -16.01 1.10 -25.14
N ALA A 301 -17.09 1.63 -25.72
CA ALA A 301 -17.98 0.85 -26.60
C ALA A 301 -17.29 0.26 -27.86
N LYS A 302 -16.09 0.72 -28.21
CA LYS A 302 -15.27 0.22 -29.32
C LYS A 302 -14.27 -0.87 -28.91
N GLY A 303 -14.18 -1.18 -27.61
CA GLY A 303 -13.19 -2.11 -27.07
C GLY A 303 -11.84 -1.47 -26.72
N ASP A 304 -11.68 -0.16 -26.87
CA ASP A 304 -10.43 0.52 -26.52
C ASP A 304 -10.31 0.66 -25.00
N THR A 305 -9.13 0.39 -24.46
CA THR A 305 -8.82 0.69 -23.05
C THR A 305 -8.46 2.17 -22.91
N LEU A 306 -9.27 2.90 -22.16
CA LEU A 306 -9.08 4.30 -21.82
C LEU A 306 -8.80 4.44 -20.32
N THR A 307 -8.21 5.55 -19.90
CA THR A 307 -7.99 5.88 -18.49
C THR A 307 -9.00 6.92 -18.04
N ASN A 308 -9.57 6.72 -16.85
CA ASN A 308 -10.48 7.68 -16.25
C ASN A 308 -9.65 8.84 -15.66
N PRO A 309 -9.84 10.08 -16.13
CA PRO A 309 -9.08 11.22 -15.63
C PRO A 309 -9.46 11.60 -14.20
N ASN A 310 -10.53 11.04 -13.64
CA ASN A 310 -10.85 11.22 -12.24
C ASN A 310 -10.02 10.24 -11.40
N PHE A 311 -8.75 10.53 -11.19
CA PHE A 311 -7.94 9.90 -10.17
C PHE A 311 -7.76 10.93 -9.05
N ARG A 312 -8.40 10.76 -7.89
CA ARG A 312 -8.46 11.80 -6.86
C ARG A 312 -8.80 11.27 -5.48
N GLY A 313 -8.61 12.12 -4.47
CA GLY A 313 -9.15 11.90 -3.13
C GLY A 313 -8.42 10.82 -2.34
N HIS A 314 -7.22 10.41 -2.78
CA HIS A 314 -6.39 9.52 -1.98
C HIS A 314 -5.81 10.26 -0.79
N VAL A 315 -5.83 9.59 0.37
CA VAL A 315 -5.25 10.10 1.61
C VAL A 315 -4.27 9.07 2.13
N ILE A 316 -2.98 9.42 2.17
CA ILE A 316 -1.90 8.60 2.69
C ILE A 316 -1.32 9.35 3.88
N ASP A 317 -1.76 8.97 5.09
CA ASP A 317 -1.55 9.77 6.29
C ASP A 317 -1.02 8.95 7.47
N ARG A 318 -0.07 9.50 8.25
CA ARG A 318 0.49 8.86 9.46
C ARG A 318 1.00 7.43 9.26
N ASN A 319 1.52 7.09 8.09
CA ASN A 319 2.13 5.78 7.85
C ASN A 319 3.62 5.80 8.16
N ARG A 320 4.16 4.63 8.54
CA ARG A 320 5.59 4.38 8.67
C ARG A 320 6.09 3.51 7.52
N PHE A 321 7.15 3.95 6.84
CA PHE A 321 7.81 3.23 5.76
C PHE A 321 9.27 2.95 6.10
N HIS A 322 9.58 1.72 6.48
CA HIS A 322 10.91 1.31 6.93
C HIS A 322 11.57 0.39 5.90
N SER A 323 12.79 0.76 5.47
CA SER A 323 13.62 -0.07 4.61
C SER A 323 12.97 -0.43 3.26
N MET A 324 12.23 0.51 2.65
CA MET A 324 11.58 0.32 1.35
C MET A 324 12.60 0.33 0.21
N GLY A 325 12.84 -0.81 -0.45
CA GLY A 325 13.94 -0.97 -1.42
C GLY A 325 15.35 -1.01 -0.82
N GLY A 326 15.49 -0.66 0.46
CA GLY A 326 16.74 -0.75 1.20
C GLY A 326 17.85 0.22 0.77
N PHE A 327 19.02 -0.01 1.37
CA PHE A 327 20.18 0.87 1.22
C PHE A 327 21.23 0.37 0.22
N PHE A 328 21.17 -0.90 -0.18
CA PHE A 328 22.13 -1.47 -1.13
C PHE A 328 21.78 -1.07 -2.57
N GLN A 329 22.80 -0.90 -3.41
CA GLN A 329 22.65 -0.73 -4.86
C GLN A 329 22.31 -2.06 -5.55
N ASP A 330 21.28 -2.73 -5.07
CA ASP A 330 20.67 -3.79 -5.86
C ASP A 330 19.90 -3.11 -7.01
N GLU A 331 20.30 -3.34 -8.26
CA GLU A 331 19.64 -2.78 -9.43
C GLU A 331 18.16 -3.19 -9.50
N PHE A 332 17.79 -4.36 -8.95
CA PHE A 332 16.40 -4.79 -8.83
C PHE A 332 15.57 -3.89 -7.91
N LEU A 333 16.22 -3.04 -7.10
CA LEU A 333 15.60 -2.14 -6.13
C LEU A 333 15.60 -0.67 -6.59
N ASN A 334 16.04 -0.38 -7.81
CA ASN A 334 16.16 1.00 -8.31
C ASN A 334 14.82 1.73 -8.41
N ASP A 335 13.74 1.05 -8.77
CA ASP A 335 12.40 1.66 -8.81
C ASP A 335 11.59 1.41 -7.53
N ALA A 336 12.23 1.07 -6.41
CA ALA A 336 11.55 0.96 -5.13
C ALA A 336 11.11 2.33 -4.61
N ALA A 337 9.93 2.40 -3.98
CA ALA A 337 9.44 3.63 -3.39
C ALA A 337 8.46 3.38 -2.24
N CYS A 338 8.33 4.33 -1.31
CA CYS A 338 7.30 4.25 -0.29
C CYS A 338 5.92 4.46 -0.92
N ILE A 339 5.78 5.50 -1.75
CA ILE A 339 4.52 5.89 -2.39
C ILE A 339 4.78 6.17 -3.87
N LYS A 340 4.02 5.50 -4.74
CA LYS A 340 3.92 5.79 -6.17
C LYS A 340 2.51 6.22 -6.54
N ILE A 341 2.39 7.35 -7.21
CA ILE A 341 1.14 7.82 -7.82
C ILE A 341 1.40 8.05 -9.30
N ILE A 342 1.10 7.03 -10.12
CA ILE A 342 1.43 7.01 -11.54
C ILE A 342 0.17 7.28 -12.35
N ALA A 343 0.11 8.45 -12.98
CA ALA A 343 -0.88 8.75 -14.02
C ALA A 343 -0.53 7.94 -15.28
N ALA A 344 -1.52 7.36 -15.97
CA ALA A 344 -1.29 6.40 -17.04
C ALA A 344 -0.66 7.02 -18.31
N LYS A 345 -0.58 8.35 -18.37
CA LYS A 345 0.32 9.17 -19.20
C LYS A 345 0.07 10.63 -18.83
N GLY A 346 0.88 11.19 -17.93
CA GLY A 346 1.01 12.65 -17.87
C GLY A 346 1.79 13.09 -19.10
N HIS A 347 1.24 13.99 -19.92
CA HIS A 347 2.01 14.57 -21.01
C HIS A 347 3.27 15.24 -20.47
N PHE A 348 4.33 15.08 -21.26
CA PHE A 348 5.48 15.95 -21.27
C PHE A 348 5.09 17.15 -22.12
N PHE A 349 5.64 18.34 -21.86
CA PHE A 349 5.57 19.41 -22.84
C PHE A 349 5.95 18.84 -24.21
N PRO A 350 5.20 19.14 -25.30
CA PRO A 350 5.66 18.78 -26.62
C PRO A 350 7.08 19.32 -26.72
N ASP A 351 8.03 18.39 -26.85
CA ASP A 351 9.22 18.72 -27.59
C ASP A 351 8.69 19.24 -28.94
N PRO A 352 8.92 20.51 -29.31
CA PRO A 352 8.42 21.07 -30.58
C PRO A 352 8.84 20.24 -31.80
N TYR A 353 9.72 19.25 -31.63
CA TYR A 353 10.15 18.29 -32.64
C TYR A 353 9.43 16.93 -32.66
N HIS A 354 8.54 16.63 -31.72
CA HIS A 354 7.62 15.50 -31.85
C HIS A 354 6.32 15.98 -32.52
N LYS A 355 6.13 15.57 -33.80
CA LYS A 355 5.09 16.02 -34.74
C LYS A 355 3.62 15.88 -34.30
N ASN A 356 3.34 15.35 -33.11
CA ASN A 356 2.00 15.21 -32.58
C ASN A 356 1.91 15.95 -31.23
N PRO A 357 1.31 17.15 -31.18
CA PRO A 357 1.02 17.83 -29.92
C PRO A 357 -0.04 17.01 -29.19
N GLU A 358 0.38 16.25 -28.18
CA GLU A 358 -0.56 15.49 -27.39
C GLU A 358 -1.13 16.37 -26.26
N SER A 359 -2.46 16.39 -26.17
CA SER A 359 -3.27 17.28 -25.34
C SER A 359 -3.39 16.79 -23.91
N TYR A 360 -3.14 17.65 -22.91
CA TYR A 360 -3.40 17.35 -21.51
C TYR A 360 -4.89 17.21 -21.21
N PHE A 361 -5.23 16.17 -20.45
CA PHE A 361 -6.35 16.21 -19.53
C PHE A 361 -5.82 16.60 -18.16
N VAL A 362 -6.36 17.68 -17.58
CA VAL A 362 -6.22 17.96 -16.14
C VAL A 362 -7.08 16.93 -15.42
N SER A 363 -6.52 15.75 -15.20
CA SER A 363 -7.05 14.77 -14.27
C SER A 363 -6.89 15.38 -12.87
N GLY A 364 -7.93 15.94 -12.24
CA GLY A 364 -7.75 16.65 -10.96
C GLY A 364 -7.28 15.69 -9.85
N PHE A 365 -5.97 15.65 -9.55
CA PHE A 365 -5.40 14.61 -8.70
C PHE A 365 -5.73 14.76 -7.20
N TYR A 366 -5.99 15.96 -6.65
CA TYR A 366 -6.48 16.22 -5.27
C TYR A 366 -6.11 15.17 -4.18
N ASN A 367 -4.83 14.77 -4.12
CA ASN A 367 -4.36 13.76 -3.17
C ASN A 367 -3.66 14.40 -1.99
N GLN A 368 -3.64 13.70 -0.86
CA GLN A 368 -2.99 14.15 0.38
C GLN A 368 -2.00 13.09 0.86
N ILE A 369 -0.74 13.48 1.01
CA ILE A 369 0.36 12.65 1.51
C ILE A 369 0.95 13.39 2.70
N THR A 370 0.50 13.04 3.90
CA THR A 370 0.74 13.86 5.10
C THR A 370 1.23 13.07 6.30
N ASN A 371 2.02 13.71 7.17
CA ASN A 371 2.40 13.16 8.47
C ASN A 371 3.04 11.76 8.41
N ASN A 372 3.62 11.35 7.29
CA ASN A 372 4.24 10.04 7.16
C ASN A 372 5.69 10.11 7.66
N TYR A 373 6.18 8.98 8.15
CA TYR A 373 7.56 8.78 8.55
C TYR A 373 8.20 7.73 7.64
N SER A 374 9.35 8.03 7.05
CA SER A 374 10.14 7.07 6.29
C SER A 374 11.58 7.06 6.76
N ASP A 375 12.14 5.86 6.90
CA ASP A 375 13.53 5.62 7.22
C ASP A 375 14.11 4.49 6.37
N ASP A 376 15.35 4.66 5.91
CA ASP A 376 16.10 3.71 5.08
C ASP A 376 15.40 3.32 3.75
N SER A 377 14.62 4.24 3.18
CA SER A 377 13.93 4.03 1.89
C SER A 377 14.81 4.41 0.69
N LYS A 378 14.47 3.90 -0.51
CA LYS A 378 15.08 4.39 -1.75
C LYS A 378 14.55 5.78 -2.10
N THR A 379 13.25 5.83 -2.43
CA THR A 379 12.47 7.04 -2.71
C THR A 379 11.28 7.08 -1.77
N PHE A 380 10.95 8.24 -1.20
CA PHE A 380 9.71 8.37 -0.42
C PHE A 380 8.50 8.51 -1.34
N PHE A 381 8.53 9.50 -2.23
CA PHE A 381 7.43 9.75 -3.17
C PHE A 381 7.90 9.78 -4.61
N GLU A 382 7.19 9.07 -5.49
CA GLU A 382 7.35 9.18 -6.94
C GLU A 382 5.97 9.31 -7.61
N GLY A 383 5.65 10.47 -8.19
CA GLY A 383 4.32 10.62 -8.79
C GLY A 383 3.96 11.98 -9.33
N SER A 384 2.73 12.04 -9.86
CA SER A 384 2.05 13.28 -10.23
C SER A 384 1.88 14.21 -9.04
N VAL A 385 2.21 15.50 -9.22
CA VAL A 385 1.92 16.53 -8.21
C VAL A 385 0.70 17.39 -8.56
N ASP A 386 -0.06 17.06 -9.59
CA ASP A 386 -1.27 17.83 -9.92
C ASP A 386 -2.19 17.92 -8.70
N ARG A 387 -2.44 19.13 -8.22
CA ARG A 387 -3.28 19.42 -7.03
C ARG A 387 -3.02 18.49 -5.84
N THR A 388 -1.81 17.95 -5.74
CA THR A 388 -1.43 16.93 -4.75
C THR A 388 -0.60 17.62 -3.69
N LYS A 389 -0.97 17.37 -2.43
CA LYS A 389 -0.32 17.95 -1.26
C LYS A 389 0.59 16.91 -0.62
N ILE A 390 1.89 17.20 -0.56
CA ILE A 390 2.92 16.43 0.14
C ILE A 390 3.42 17.28 1.31
N ASP A 391 2.94 17.00 2.51
CA ASP A 391 3.08 17.94 3.63
C ASP A 391 3.41 17.28 4.97
N ASN A 392 4.28 17.91 5.76
CA ASN A 392 4.61 17.47 7.12
C ASN A 392 5.12 16.01 7.21
N ASN A 393 5.88 15.55 6.21
CA ASN A 393 6.50 14.22 6.24
C ASN A 393 7.93 14.29 6.79
N VAL A 394 8.35 13.22 7.47
CA VAL A 394 9.72 13.01 7.94
C VAL A 394 10.35 11.90 7.12
N ILE A 395 11.40 12.24 6.35
CA ILE A 395 12.03 11.36 5.37
C ILE A 395 13.52 11.27 5.69
N LEU A 396 13.91 10.21 6.36
CA LEU A 396 15.28 9.96 6.82
C LEU A 396 15.97 8.91 5.96
N SER A 397 17.26 9.10 5.71
CA SER A 397 18.14 8.14 5.05
C SER A 397 17.68 7.67 3.66
N SER A 398 16.96 8.52 2.89
CA SER A 398 16.55 8.11 1.55
C SER A 398 17.77 8.00 0.61
N THR A 399 17.93 6.84 -0.04
CA THR A 399 19.12 6.50 -0.84
C THR A 399 19.04 6.91 -2.32
N ASP A 400 17.90 7.39 -2.78
CA ASP A 400 17.76 8.15 -4.02
C ASP A 400 17.14 9.52 -3.71
N THR A 401 16.54 10.14 -4.73
CA THR A 401 15.72 11.33 -4.64
C THR A 401 14.57 11.11 -3.66
N ALA A 402 14.48 11.92 -2.60
CA ALA A 402 13.45 11.70 -1.58
C ALA A 402 12.03 11.92 -2.14
N ILE A 403 11.82 13.04 -2.83
CA ILE A 403 10.55 13.37 -3.49
C ILE A 403 10.82 13.57 -4.99
N LYS A 404 10.35 12.64 -5.81
CA LYS A 404 10.44 12.63 -7.27
C LYS A 404 9.07 12.96 -7.87
N ALA A 405 8.77 14.25 -7.94
CA ALA A 405 7.55 14.78 -8.52
C ALA A 405 7.69 14.94 -10.04
N TYR A 406 6.64 14.59 -10.78
CA TYR A 406 6.57 14.85 -12.21
C TYR A 406 5.17 15.24 -12.65
N GLY A 407 5.01 16.16 -13.59
CA GLY A 407 3.69 16.52 -14.12
C GLY A 407 2.81 17.30 -13.13
N GLY A 408 1.80 17.96 -13.68
CA GLY A 408 0.68 18.52 -12.91
C GLY A 408 0.76 20.01 -12.61
N ILE A 409 -0.34 20.55 -12.08
CA ILE A 409 -0.52 21.97 -11.80
C ILE A 409 -1.02 22.17 -10.37
N TYR A 410 -0.60 23.24 -9.70
CA TYR A 410 -1.08 23.59 -8.35
C TYR A 410 -0.77 22.56 -7.26
N GLY A 411 0.27 21.75 -7.46
CA GLY A 411 0.83 20.87 -6.43
C GLY A 411 1.50 21.64 -5.30
N THR A 412 1.51 21.07 -4.10
CA THR A 412 2.17 21.66 -2.93
C THR A 412 3.09 20.66 -2.26
N ILE A 413 4.35 21.03 -2.05
CA ILE A 413 5.35 20.28 -1.29
C ILE A 413 5.80 21.16 -0.14
N SER A 414 5.31 20.89 1.08
CA SER A 414 5.52 21.79 2.22
C SER A 414 5.89 21.13 3.53
N ASN A 415 6.62 21.85 4.39
CA ASN A 415 6.88 21.42 5.77
C ASN A 415 7.51 20.02 5.92
N ASN A 416 8.20 19.51 4.89
CA ASN A 416 8.82 18.18 4.97
C ASN A 416 10.24 18.29 5.55
N LEU A 417 10.59 17.37 6.44
CA LEU A 417 11.97 17.13 6.86
C LEU A 417 12.57 16.02 6.01
N ILE A 418 13.57 16.35 5.21
CA ILE A 418 14.31 15.44 4.35
C ILE A 418 15.76 15.42 4.82
N ASP A 419 16.21 14.32 5.42
CA ASP A 419 17.59 14.16 5.86
C ASP A 419 18.21 12.94 5.18
N GLY A 420 19.26 13.17 4.40
CA GLY A 420 20.07 12.11 3.78
C GLY A 420 21.09 11.46 4.72
N SER A 421 21.18 11.87 5.99
CA SER A 421 22.03 11.21 6.99
C SER A 421 21.61 9.76 7.19
N PHE A 422 22.56 8.89 7.52
CA PHE A 422 22.29 7.47 7.76
C PHE A 422 21.82 7.27 9.21
N THR A 423 20.65 6.64 9.41
CA THR A 423 19.95 6.52 10.70
C THR A 423 20.82 5.97 11.84
N TRP A 424 21.75 5.05 11.54
CA TRP A 424 22.57 4.39 12.57
C TRP A 424 23.74 5.22 13.07
N ASN A 425 24.06 6.34 12.42
CA ASN A 425 25.05 7.28 12.93
C ASN A 425 24.91 8.65 12.23
N PRO A 426 24.32 9.67 12.88
CA PRO A 426 24.15 11.01 12.29
C PRO A 426 25.49 11.68 11.92
N ASN A 427 26.61 11.19 12.47
CA ASN A 427 27.96 11.63 12.14
C ASN A 427 28.63 10.78 11.04
N LYS A 428 28.12 9.59 10.70
CA LYS A 428 28.61 8.80 9.57
C LYS A 428 27.64 8.91 8.41
N LEU A 429 28.09 9.61 7.38
CA LEU A 429 27.44 9.65 6.07
C LEU A 429 27.60 8.34 5.28
N TYR A 430 28.23 7.31 5.85
CA TYR A 430 28.76 6.11 5.17
C TYR A 430 28.05 4.85 5.67
N PRO A 431 27.60 3.94 4.78
CA PRO A 431 27.48 2.55 5.17
C PRO A 431 28.87 2.05 5.55
N ARG A 432 29.00 1.44 6.74
CA ARG A 432 30.24 0.78 7.14
C ARG A 432 30.50 -0.28 6.08
N CYS A 433 31.57 -0.14 5.29
CA CYS A 433 32.21 -1.30 4.68
C CYS A 433 32.45 -2.25 5.84
N GLU A 434 31.71 -3.36 5.92
CA GLU A 434 31.88 -4.31 7.02
C GLU A 434 33.38 -4.65 7.09
N GLU A 435 33.99 -4.37 8.24
CA GLU A 435 35.42 -4.57 8.54
C GLU A 435 35.82 -6.07 8.53
N GLY A 436 35.05 -6.93 7.86
CA GLY A 436 35.07 -8.39 8.02
C GLY A 436 35.94 -9.17 7.02
N ASN A 437 36.54 -8.54 6.00
CA ASN A 437 37.50 -9.26 5.16
C ASN A 437 38.78 -8.46 4.85
N PRO A 438 39.78 -8.48 5.77
CA PRO A 438 41.07 -7.85 5.55
C PRO A 438 41.87 -8.44 4.37
N SER A 439 41.46 -9.58 3.81
CA SER A 439 42.13 -10.19 2.65
C SER A 439 41.60 -9.72 1.29
N ASN A 440 40.52 -8.92 1.24
CA ASN A 440 40.00 -8.38 -0.02
C ASN A 440 39.48 -6.93 0.11
N PRO A 441 40.38 -5.94 0.31
CA PRO A 441 40.03 -4.52 0.39
C PRO A 441 39.50 -3.91 -0.95
N LYS A 442 39.41 -4.70 -2.03
CA LYS A 442 39.04 -4.22 -3.37
C LYS A 442 37.54 -4.14 -3.65
N ASN A 443 36.66 -4.60 -2.78
CA ASN A 443 35.21 -4.60 -3.04
C ASN A 443 34.41 -3.44 -2.42
N CYS A 444 35.08 -2.47 -1.78
CA CYS A 444 34.47 -1.16 -1.53
C CYS A 444 34.70 -0.26 -2.73
N ASP A 445 34.21 -0.65 -3.91
CA ASP A 445 34.41 0.13 -5.12
C ASP A 445 33.76 1.51 -4.92
N GLU A 446 34.58 2.55 -5.06
CA GLU A 446 34.44 3.85 -4.38
C GLU A 446 33.37 4.77 -4.99
N THR A 447 32.46 4.21 -5.77
CA THR A 447 31.41 4.88 -6.54
C THR A 447 30.00 4.38 -6.19
N SER A 448 29.88 3.23 -5.50
CA SER A 448 28.66 2.42 -5.45
C SER A 448 27.91 2.36 -4.10
N SER A 449 28.26 3.16 -3.09
CA SER A 449 27.71 2.97 -1.73
C SER A 449 26.94 4.14 -1.12
N PHE A 450 26.74 5.25 -1.85
CA PHE A 450 26.04 6.40 -1.29
C PHE A 450 24.66 6.63 -1.89
N PRO A 451 23.73 7.18 -1.08
CA PRO A 451 22.53 7.81 -1.57
C PRO A 451 22.83 8.73 -2.76
N GLN A 452 22.33 8.39 -3.93
CA GLN A 452 22.35 9.30 -5.07
C GLN A 452 21.09 10.16 -5.04
N GLY A 453 20.97 11.17 -5.90
CA GLY A 453 19.73 11.92 -6.03
C GLY A 453 19.59 13.20 -5.18
N HIS A 454 18.41 13.80 -5.32
CA HIS A 454 18.08 15.13 -4.81
C HIS A 454 17.27 15.06 -3.51
N GLY A 455 17.09 16.18 -2.82
CA GLY A 455 16.04 16.27 -1.80
C GLY A 455 14.68 16.21 -2.48
N ILE A 456 14.38 17.25 -3.24
CA ILE A 456 13.15 17.37 -4.03
C ILE A 456 13.55 17.51 -5.50
N ARG A 457 13.00 16.67 -6.37
CA ARG A 457 13.08 16.82 -7.82
C ARG A 457 11.68 17.02 -8.37
N VAL A 458 11.49 18.08 -9.13
CA VAL A 458 10.25 18.34 -9.87
C VAL A 458 10.55 18.42 -11.35
N ARG A 459 9.75 17.73 -12.15
CA ARG A 459 9.87 17.72 -13.61
C ARG A 459 8.51 17.98 -14.28
N TYR A 460 8.43 18.84 -15.28
CA TYR A 460 7.18 19.05 -16.04
C TYR A 460 5.97 19.48 -15.19
N ALA A 461 6.15 20.26 -14.12
CA ALA A 461 5.03 20.73 -13.30
C ALA A 461 4.95 22.25 -13.29
N ASP A 462 3.74 22.80 -13.28
CA ASP A 462 3.53 24.26 -13.33
C ASP A 462 2.77 24.77 -12.11
N HIS A 463 2.98 26.02 -11.73
CA HIS A 463 2.26 26.66 -10.62
C HIS A 463 2.35 25.87 -9.31
N ILE A 464 3.46 25.17 -9.08
CA ILE A 464 3.65 24.40 -7.85
C ILE A 464 4.23 25.29 -6.73
N SER A 465 3.96 24.91 -5.50
CA SER A 465 4.50 25.57 -4.31
C SER A 465 5.42 24.63 -3.54
N ILE A 466 6.68 25.02 -3.35
CA ILE A 466 7.67 24.30 -2.55
C ILE A 466 8.08 25.19 -1.39
N THR A 467 7.53 24.93 -0.19
CA THR A 467 7.65 25.86 0.93
C THR A 467 8.01 25.22 2.26
N ASN A 468 8.79 25.92 3.09
CA ASN A 468 9.09 25.51 4.46
C ASN A 468 9.67 24.09 4.60
N ASN A 469 10.32 23.55 3.56
CA ASN A 469 10.95 22.24 3.66
C ASN A 469 12.34 22.38 4.28
N GLN A 470 12.74 21.42 5.09
CA GLN A 470 14.10 21.29 5.61
C GLN A 470 14.79 20.14 4.88
N VAL A 471 15.74 20.45 4.01
CA VAL A 471 16.52 19.47 3.24
C VAL A 471 17.96 19.47 3.74
N ILE A 472 18.44 18.32 4.21
CA ILE A 472 19.75 18.17 4.85
C ILE A 472 20.49 16.98 4.23
N ASN A 473 21.80 17.11 4.07
CA ASN A 473 22.71 15.99 3.75
C ASN A 473 22.38 15.22 2.47
N LYS A 474 21.85 15.88 1.42
CA LYS A 474 21.71 15.22 0.09
C LYS A 474 22.95 15.38 -0.76
N ARG A 475 23.15 14.44 -1.69
CA ARG A 475 24.36 14.34 -2.49
C ARG A 475 24.37 15.28 -3.69
N GLN A 476 23.24 15.39 -4.40
CA GLN A 476 23.18 16.18 -5.64
C GLN A 476 22.69 17.61 -5.44
N HIS A 477 21.38 17.79 -5.32
CA HIS A 477 20.75 19.09 -5.13
C HIS A 477 19.78 19.04 -3.95
N GLY A 478 19.60 20.16 -3.26
CA GLY A 478 18.52 20.29 -2.29
C GLY A 478 17.16 20.24 -2.99
N ILE A 479 16.97 21.16 -3.93
CA ILE A 479 15.80 21.23 -4.80
C ILE A 479 16.28 21.29 -6.26
N TYR A 480 15.74 20.44 -7.12
CA TYR A 480 16.00 20.41 -8.55
C TYR A 480 14.70 20.56 -9.32
N ILE A 481 14.60 21.59 -10.16
CA ILE A 481 13.44 21.91 -10.96
C ILE A 481 13.83 21.82 -12.43
N GLU A 482 13.12 20.98 -13.18
CA GLU A 482 13.37 20.76 -14.60
C GLU A 482 12.09 21.00 -15.38
N ARG A 483 12.18 21.84 -16.43
CA ARG A 483 11.10 22.06 -17.41
C ARG A 483 9.75 22.36 -16.74
N SER A 484 9.76 23.22 -15.72
CA SER A 484 8.63 23.54 -14.83
C SER A 484 8.52 25.06 -14.67
N ARG A 485 7.31 25.63 -14.63
CA ARG A 485 7.10 27.09 -14.74
C ARG A 485 6.21 27.65 -13.64
N ASN A 486 6.26 28.96 -13.45
CA ASN A 486 5.39 29.73 -12.54
C ASN A 486 5.35 29.18 -11.11
N SER A 487 6.44 28.53 -10.69
CA SER A 487 6.51 27.84 -9.41
C SER A 487 7.05 28.76 -8.33
N THR A 488 6.62 28.56 -7.09
CA THR A 488 7.10 29.32 -5.94
C THR A 488 7.97 28.43 -5.05
N ILE A 489 9.22 28.81 -4.87
CA ILE A 489 10.20 28.13 -4.00
C ILE A 489 10.54 29.07 -2.86
N HIS A 490 9.90 28.88 -1.71
CA HIS A 490 9.91 29.88 -0.65
C HIS A 490 10.19 29.32 0.76
N SER A 491 11.03 30.02 1.53
CA SER A 491 11.27 29.71 2.95
C SER A 491 11.77 28.29 3.23
N ASN A 492 12.49 27.68 2.29
CA ASN A 492 13.12 26.37 2.51
C ASN A 492 14.47 26.52 3.22
N THR A 493 14.81 25.54 4.05
CA THR A 493 16.11 25.43 4.73
C THR A 493 16.90 24.28 4.12
N ILE A 494 18.02 24.59 3.49
CA ILE A 494 18.83 23.67 2.68
C ILE A 494 20.22 23.66 3.31
N MET A 495 20.63 22.56 3.96
CA MET A 495 21.94 22.43 4.62
C MET A 495 22.79 21.20 4.21
N ASN A 496 24.12 21.36 4.29
CA ASN A 496 25.10 20.26 4.31
C ASN A 496 25.08 19.32 3.09
N PHE A 497 24.82 19.84 1.89
CA PHE A 497 24.91 19.04 0.67
C PHE A 497 26.35 18.70 0.31
N ASN A 498 26.56 17.53 -0.26
CA ASN A 498 27.86 17.06 -0.76
C ASN A 498 29.01 17.05 0.28
N ARG A 499 28.71 16.85 1.58
CA ARG A 499 29.74 16.72 2.64
C ARG A 499 30.67 15.51 2.45
N GLN A 500 30.34 14.59 1.55
CA GLN A 500 31.07 13.33 1.29
C GLN A 500 32.30 13.47 0.39
N ALA A 501 32.45 14.56 -0.37
CA ALA A 501 33.69 14.81 -1.11
C ALA A 501 34.92 14.94 -0.20
N TYR A 502 34.72 15.03 1.12
CA TYR A 502 35.74 15.44 2.09
C TYR A 502 36.25 14.36 3.03
N ILE A 503 35.61 13.18 3.13
CA ILE A 503 36.03 12.17 4.11
C ILE A 503 36.29 10.83 3.40
N ARG A 504 37.33 10.77 2.57
CA ARG A 504 38.01 9.50 2.27
C ARG A 504 39.05 9.26 3.37
N PRO A 505 39.04 8.13 4.09
CA PRO A 505 40.18 7.72 4.89
C PRO A 505 41.38 7.63 3.94
N ALA A 506 42.48 8.28 4.29
CA ALA A 506 43.70 8.21 3.48
C ALA A 506 44.21 6.76 3.49
N VAL A 507 44.00 6.03 2.38
CA VAL A 507 44.71 4.78 2.16
C VAL A 507 46.18 5.18 1.94
N ASN A 508 47.05 4.88 2.90
CA ASN A 508 48.47 5.24 2.91
C ASN A 508 48.79 6.75 2.98
N GLY A 509 47.97 7.57 3.65
CA GLY A 509 48.32 8.97 3.92
C GLY A 509 48.26 9.92 2.72
N LYS A 510 47.80 9.45 1.54
CA LYS A 510 47.50 10.28 0.38
C LYS A 510 45.99 10.27 0.11
N TYR A 511 45.38 11.45 0.14
CA TYR A 511 44.02 11.62 -0.36
C TYR A 511 44.04 11.38 -1.87
N GLN A 512 43.36 10.33 -2.34
CA GLN A 512 43.16 10.15 -3.78
C GLN A 512 42.19 11.21 -4.29
N THR A 513 42.68 12.06 -5.18
CA THR A 513 41.87 13.01 -5.95
C THR A 513 40.90 12.20 -6.82
N ILE A 514 39.60 12.36 -6.60
CA ILE A 514 38.59 11.80 -7.50
C ILE A 514 38.75 12.52 -8.83
N SER A 515 38.87 11.76 -9.92
CA SER A 515 38.83 12.28 -11.30
C SER A 515 37.67 13.27 -11.45
N THR A 516 38.00 14.52 -11.80
CA THR A 516 37.07 15.65 -11.88
C THR A 516 36.01 15.52 -12.98
N GLY A 517 36.09 14.50 -13.83
CA GLY A 517 35.17 14.29 -14.96
C GLY A 517 33.74 13.91 -14.58
N ASP A 518 33.51 13.29 -13.42
CA ASP A 518 32.18 12.85 -12.96
C ASP A 518 31.55 13.74 -11.90
N LEU A 519 32.23 14.83 -11.53
CA LEU A 519 31.78 15.78 -10.53
C LEU A 519 30.72 16.72 -11.12
N LYS A 520 29.53 16.16 -11.29
CA LYS A 520 28.32 16.88 -11.72
C LYS A 520 28.06 18.06 -10.78
N ASN A 521 27.60 19.16 -11.35
CA ASN A 521 27.28 20.40 -10.65
C ASN A 521 26.33 20.13 -9.47
N PHE A 522 26.67 20.61 -8.27
CA PHE A 522 25.84 20.47 -7.07
C PHE A 522 25.38 21.85 -6.61
N ASP A 523 24.08 22.02 -6.40
CA ASP A 523 23.48 23.31 -6.04
C ASP A 523 22.46 23.15 -4.92
N GLY A 524 22.30 24.16 -4.07
CA GLY A 524 21.22 24.17 -3.08
C GLY A 524 19.85 24.10 -3.76
N ILE A 525 19.61 25.05 -4.66
CA ILE A 525 18.45 25.07 -5.57
C ILE A 525 18.97 25.13 -7.00
N HIS A 526 18.53 24.22 -7.85
CA HIS A 526 18.84 24.19 -9.28
C HIS A 526 17.56 24.29 -10.10
N ILE A 527 17.48 25.30 -10.96
CA ILE A 527 16.42 25.42 -11.98
C ILE A 527 17.10 25.22 -13.33
N GLU A 528 16.81 24.09 -13.98
CA GLU A 528 17.40 23.72 -15.25
C GLU A 528 16.92 24.66 -16.37
N CYS A 529 17.85 25.03 -17.25
CA CYS A 529 17.54 25.77 -18.47
C CYS A 529 16.59 24.96 -19.35
N THR A 530 15.47 25.55 -19.79
CA THR A 530 14.72 25.02 -20.93
C THR A 530 15.44 25.42 -22.21
N SER A 531 16.44 24.65 -22.63
CA SER A 531 17.00 24.84 -23.97
C SER A 531 15.94 24.42 -25.00
N THR A 532 15.16 25.35 -25.54
CA THR A 532 14.53 25.10 -26.84
C THR A 532 15.64 25.22 -27.88
N ARG A 533 15.92 24.15 -28.63
CA ARG A 533 17.02 24.08 -29.61
C ARG A 533 16.91 25.14 -30.74
N ASP A 534 15.82 25.90 -30.78
CA ASP A 534 15.42 26.72 -31.93
C ASP A 534 15.49 28.22 -31.70
N GLY A 535 15.96 28.66 -30.53
CA GLY A 535 16.18 30.08 -30.23
C GLY A 535 14.94 31.00 -30.35
N THR A 536 13.73 30.45 -30.50
CA THR A 536 12.54 31.21 -30.91
C THR A 536 11.39 31.20 -29.90
N ALA A 537 11.52 30.50 -28.78
CA ALA A 537 10.58 30.64 -27.67
C ALA A 537 11.32 30.75 -26.35
N GLY A 538 11.73 31.99 -26.02
CA GLY A 538 12.01 32.37 -24.64
C GLY A 538 10.70 32.29 -23.86
N TYR A 539 10.34 31.10 -23.41
CA TYR A 539 9.30 30.97 -22.41
C TYR A 539 9.82 31.65 -21.15
N ASN A 540 9.16 32.72 -20.72
CA ASN A 540 9.34 33.26 -19.38
C ASN A 540 9.03 32.13 -18.39
N ILE A 541 10.06 31.39 -17.99
CA ILE A 541 10.05 30.67 -16.75
C ILE A 541 10.02 31.78 -15.70
N GLU A 542 8.94 31.87 -14.93
CA GLU A 542 8.79 32.82 -13.82
C GLU A 542 8.71 32.03 -12.50
N ASN A 543 9.76 31.27 -12.22
CA ASN A 543 9.91 30.61 -10.94
C ASN A 543 10.42 31.61 -9.90
N SER A 544 9.59 31.90 -8.90
CA SER A 544 9.99 32.76 -7.78
C SER A 544 10.79 31.97 -6.75
N VAL A 545 11.99 32.43 -6.42
CA VAL A 545 12.87 31.85 -5.40
C VAL A 545 13.11 32.88 -4.31
N GLN A 546 12.44 32.74 -3.16
CA GLN A 546 12.47 33.76 -2.12
C GLN A 546 12.62 33.22 -0.70
N GLY A 547 13.36 33.93 0.17
CA GLY A 547 13.33 33.64 1.61
C GLY A 547 14.00 32.33 2.02
N ASN A 548 14.74 31.68 1.12
CA ASN A 548 15.38 30.40 1.41
C ASN A 548 16.68 30.60 2.20
N VAL A 549 16.98 29.69 3.12
CA VAL A 549 18.25 29.63 3.86
C VAL A 549 19.07 28.47 3.30
N ILE A 550 20.21 28.76 2.70
CA ILE A 550 21.07 27.77 2.05
C ILE A 550 22.44 27.80 2.72
N SER A 551 22.82 26.69 3.35
CA SER A 551 24.12 26.51 3.97
C SER A 551 24.97 25.53 3.17
N MET A 552 26.06 26.05 2.58
CA MET A 552 27.00 25.26 1.79
C MET A 552 28.34 25.12 2.54
N PRO A 553 28.79 23.89 2.83
CA PRO A 553 30.15 23.69 3.32
C PRO A 553 31.13 24.02 2.19
N LEU A 554 32.04 24.96 2.43
CA LEU A 554 33.15 25.21 1.51
C LEU A 554 34.25 24.17 1.70
N SER A 555 34.86 23.76 0.59
CA SER A 555 36.16 23.09 0.60
C SER A 555 37.22 24.02 1.19
N PRO A 556 38.17 23.53 2.01
CA PRO A 556 39.43 24.23 2.17
C PRO A 556 40.08 24.41 0.79
N ILE A 557 40.49 25.65 0.53
CA ILE A 557 40.85 26.30 -0.75
C ILE A 557 41.94 25.60 -1.62
N ASN A 558 42.42 24.39 -1.28
CA ASN A 558 43.63 23.81 -1.87
C ASN A 558 43.53 22.37 -2.37
N THR A 559 42.34 21.84 -2.64
CA THR A 559 42.21 20.54 -3.31
C THR A 559 41.18 20.64 -4.43
N ASP A 560 41.41 19.92 -5.54
CA ASP A 560 40.50 19.75 -6.69
C ASP A 560 39.15 19.09 -6.33
N ALA A 561 38.71 19.20 -5.07
CA ALA A 561 37.48 18.64 -4.57
C ALA A 561 36.27 19.41 -5.13
N PRO A 562 35.16 18.71 -5.43
CA PRO A 562 33.92 19.31 -5.89
C PRO A 562 33.37 20.26 -4.83
N VAL A 563 33.57 21.55 -5.02
CA VAL A 563 32.86 22.59 -4.29
C VAL A 563 31.44 22.65 -4.84
N GLY A 564 30.43 22.76 -3.98
CA GLY A 564 29.08 23.06 -4.46
C GLY A 564 29.14 24.31 -5.35
N ARG A 565 28.55 24.22 -6.54
CA ARG A 565 28.76 25.18 -7.62
C ARG A 565 28.03 26.49 -7.34
N TYR A 566 26.76 26.42 -6.96
CA TYR A 566 25.95 27.58 -6.61
C TYR A 566 25.02 27.30 -5.42
N GLY A 567 24.72 28.33 -4.62
CA GLY A 567 23.61 28.25 -3.67
C GLY A 567 22.28 28.12 -4.41
N ILE A 568 22.11 28.97 -5.42
CA ILE A 568 20.96 28.97 -6.35
C ILE A 568 21.52 29.06 -7.77
N TYR A 569 21.20 28.08 -8.61
CA TYR A 569 21.43 28.11 -10.05
C TYR A 569 20.10 28.26 -10.78
N VAL A 570 20.07 29.15 -11.76
CA VAL A 570 18.90 29.41 -12.59
C VAL A 570 19.33 29.49 -14.03
N GLY A 571 18.89 28.50 -14.81
CA GLY A 571 19.49 28.15 -16.09
C GLY A 571 19.13 29.03 -17.27
N ASP A 572 17.94 29.64 -17.33
CA ASP A 572 17.55 30.67 -18.32
C ASP A 572 16.15 31.24 -18.04
N GLY A 573 15.88 32.48 -18.46
CA GLY A 573 14.52 33.08 -18.55
C GLY A 573 13.95 33.72 -17.28
N ASP A 574 14.34 33.24 -16.10
CA ASP A 574 13.94 33.85 -14.83
C ASP A 574 14.68 35.19 -14.62
N SER A 575 13.93 36.30 -14.60
CA SER A 575 14.47 37.60 -14.21
C SER A 575 15.07 37.53 -12.80
N SER A 576 16.19 38.22 -12.56
CA SER A 576 16.75 38.41 -11.21
C SER A 576 15.73 38.98 -10.21
N ASN A 577 14.69 39.67 -10.71
CA ASN A 577 13.55 40.14 -9.93
C ASN A 577 12.76 39.03 -9.24
N PHE A 578 12.89 37.77 -9.65
CA PHE A 578 12.22 36.62 -9.05
C PHE A 578 13.07 35.92 -7.97
N ILE A 579 14.35 36.28 -7.84
CA ILE A 579 15.26 35.74 -6.82
C ILE A 579 15.52 36.81 -5.75
N LYS A 580 14.83 36.73 -4.61
CA LYS A 580 14.86 37.78 -3.58
C LYS A 580 15.02 37.23 -2.17
N ASN A 581 15.65 37.99 -1.28
CA ASN A 581 15.67 37.71 0.16
C ASN A 581 16.16 36.29 0.54
N ASN A 582 17.05 35.69 -0.24
CA ASN A 582 17.64 34.38 0.10
C ASN A 582 18.92 34.58 0.91
N ALA A 583 19.07 33.84 2.01
CA ALA A 583 20.26 33.84 2.83
C ALA A 583 21.15 32.66 2.42
N ILE A 584 22.24 32.95 1.72
CA ILE A 584 23.26 31.95 1.39
C ILE A 584 24.42 32.11 2.36
N THR A 585 24.53 31.19 3.31
CA THR A 585 25.60 31.16 4.29
C THR A 585 26.61 30.10 3.90
N SER A 586 27.90 30.40 4.05
CA SER A 586 28.88 29.34 4.24
C SER A 586 29.33 29.39 5.68
N VAL A 587 29.57 28.21 6.27
CA VAL A 587 30.21 28.11 7.59
C VAL A 587 31.62 28.75 7.58
N ARG A 588 32.19 29.10 6.40
CA ARG A 588 33.48 29.80 6.26
C ARG A 588 33.64 30.67 4.99
N MET A 589 32.87 31.75 4.75
CA MET A 589 33.17 32.68 3.62
C MET A 589 33.68 34.04 4.08
N VAL A 590 34.98 34.26 3.84
CA VAL A 590 35.52 35.49 3.25
C VAL A 590 35.72 35.17 1.77
N GLN A 591 34.68 35.27 0.91
CA GLN A 591 34.75 35.48 -0.57
C GLN A 591 33.42 35.19 -1.32
N GLY A 592 32.64 36.23 -1.65
CA GLY A 592 31.78 36.31 -2.85
C GLY A 592 30.70 35.24 -3.10
N ILE A 593 29.46 35.51 -2.69
CA ILE A 593 28.27 34.84 -3.23
C ILE A 593 28.17 35.17 -4.73
N LYS A 594 28.20 34.17 -5.61
CA LYS A 594 27.95 34.35 -7.05
C LYS A 594 26.51 33.91 -7.36
N ILE A 595 25.62 34.89 -7.58
CA ILE A 595 24.38 34.68 -8.33
C ILE A 595 24.77 34.83 -9.80
N LYS A 596 24.84 33.72 -10.55
CA LYS A 596 25.10 33.78 -11.99
C LYS A 596 23.76 33.81 -12.73
N THR A 597 23.22 35.00 -12.95
CA THR A 597 22.24 35.21 -14.02
C THR A 597 23.04 35.33 -15.31
N GLN A 598 22.98 34.35 -16.21
CA GLN A 598 23.56 34.56 -17.54
C GLN A 598 22.72 35.62 -18.26
N GLY A 599 23.24 36.85 -18.35
CA GLY A 599 22.93 37.69 -19.50
C GLY A 599 23.43 36.92 -20.71
N MET A 600 22.53 36.60 -21.65
CA MET A 600 22.76 35.79 -22.86
C MET A 600 24.23 35.83 -23.35
N PRO A 601 24.88 34.67 -23.59
CA PRO A 601 24.36 33.71 -24.56
C PRO A 601 24.48 32.24 -24.10
N CYS A 602 23.38 31.49 -24.19
CA CYS A 602 23.46 30.15 -24.76
C CYS A 602 23.85 30.37 -26.23
N GLU A 603 24.98 29.79 -26.66
CA GLU A 603 25.64 30.14 -27.94
C GLU A 603 24.66 30.15 -29.13
N ARG A 604 24.84 31.15 -30.01
CA ARG A 604 24.08 31.38 -31.23
C ARG A 604 24.19 30.22 -32.21
#